data_AF-A0A529LXR9-F1
#
_entry.id   AF-A0A529LXR9-F1
#
_cell.length_a   1.000
_cell.length_b   1.000
_cell.length_c   1.000
_cell.angle_alpha   90.00
_cell.angle_beta   90.00
_cell.angle_gamma   90.00
#
_symmetry.space_group_name_H-M   'P 1'
#
loop_
_entity.id
_entity.type
_entity.pdbx_description
1 polymer ?
#
loop_
_entity_poly.entity_id
_entity_poly.type
_entity_poly.pdbx_seq_one_letter_code
_entity_poly.pdbx_strand_id
1 'polypeptide(L)'
;MRITLAAQGLIPCKGYGGIQRQVEWLTTEMVKMGHQVTLIAGPGSSHPMCEVRHAVTNDECRAAVPKDTDIVHLHAWKVEVPFPTLNTERGHLPDYPRPQPNWSFISARHAELHGRKTFVYNGFPVDAYRLAPSK
;
A
#
# COMPACT_ATOMS: atom_id res chain seq x y z
N MET A 1 10.73 8.03 10.27
CA MET A 1 11.10 7.36 9.00
C MET A 1 10.46 8.10 7.85
N ARG A 2 11.09 8.04 6.68
CA ARG A 2 10.59 8.48 5.37
C ARG A 2 10.05 7.27 4.62
N ILE A 3 8.74 7.16 4.56
CA ILE A 3 8.04 5.98 4.05
C ILE A 3 7.32 6.36 2.76
N THR A 4 7.59 5.62 1.69
CA THR A 4 6.88 5.79 0.43
C THR A 4 5.89 4.66 0.23
N LEU A 5 4.59 4.96 0.18
CA LEU A 5 3.57 3.97 -0.17
C LEU A 5 3.22 4.11 -1.64
N ALA A 6 3.13 2.99 -2.37
CA ALA A 6 2.75 3.01 -3.77
C ALA A 6 1.63 2.00 -4.08
N ALA A 7 0.58 2.51 -4.73
CA ALA A 7 -0.56 1.71 -5.16
C ALA A 7 -1.16 2.24 -6.45
N GLN A 8 -1.71 1.34 -7.26
CA GLN A 8 -2.37 1.72 -8.52
C GLN A 8 -3.79 2.25 -8.26
N GLY A 9 -4.25 3.14 -9.15
CA GLY A 9 -5.59 3.72 -9.11
C GLY A 9 -5.68 5.01 -8.28
N LEU A 10 -6.87 5.62 -8.26
CA LEU A 10 -7.11 6.89 -7.59
C LEU A 10 -7.25 6.70 -6.08
N ILE A 11 -6.54 7.52 -5.31
CA ILE A 11 -6.65 7.61 -3.85
C ILE A 11 -6.97 9.08 -3.48
N PRO A 12 -8.11 9.37 -2.83
CA PRO A 12 -9.17 8.44 -2.45
C PRO A 12 -9.91 7.88 -3.67
N CYS A 13 -10.37 6.63 -3.57
CA CYS A 13 -11.19 6.03 -4.63
C CYS A 13 -12.63 6.53 -4.56
N LYS A 14 -13.28 6.66 -5.73
CA LYS A 14 -14.74 6.85 -5.82
C LYS A 14 -15.41 5.51 -6.12
N GLY A 15 -16.40 5.11 -5.32
CA GLY A 15 -17.06 3.82 -5.49
C GLY A 15 -16.15 2.66 -5.07
N TYR A 16 -15.98 1.65 -5.93
CA TYR A 16 -15.18 0.44 -5.63
C TYR A 16 -13.69 0.75 -5.52
N GLY A 17 -13.03 0.23 -4.47
CA GLY A 17 -11.59 0.43 -4.28
C GLY A 17 -11.09 -0.02 -2.90
N GLY A 18 -11.14 -1.32 -2.60
CA GLY A 18 -10.69 -1.84 -1.30
C GLY A 18 -9.20 -1.60 -1.05
N ILE A 19 -8.39 -1.83 -2.09
CA ILE A 19 -6.96 -1.56 -2.10
C ILE A 19 -6.66 -0.10 -1.78
N GLN A 20 -7.31 0.81 -2.50
CA GLN A 20 -7.08 2.25 -2.41
C GLN A 20 -7.44 2.77 -1.03
N ARG A 21 -8.58 2.36 -0.46
CA ARG A 21 -8.98 2.71 0.91
C ARG A 21 -7.99 2.21 1.96
N GLN A 22 -7.55 0.96 1.87
CA GLN A 22 -6.56 0.44 2.81
C GLN A 22 -5.26 1.26 2.81
N VAL A 23 -4.80 1.68 1.63
CA VAL A 23 -3.56 2.49 1.51
C VAL A 23 -3.78 3.90 2.03
N GLU A 24 -4.93 4.51 1.76
CA GLU A 24 -5.31 5.80 2.32
C GLU A 24 -5.31 5.78 3.86
N TRP A 25 -5.96 4.79 4.46
CA TRP A 25 -6.03 4.64 5.92
C TRP A 25 -4.66 4.39 6.52
N LEU A 26 -3.87 3.51 5.91
CA LEU A 26 -2.50 3.24 6.35
C LEU A 26 -1.62 4.50 6.25
N THR A 27 -1.75 5.26 5.17
CA THR A 27 -1.04 6.53 4.96
C THR A 27 -1.39 7.52 6.08
N THR A 28 -2.68 7.69 6.38
CA THR A 28 -3.15 8.56 7.45
C THR A 28 -2.55 8.17 8.81
N GLU A 29 -2.63 6.89 9.18
CA GLU A 29 -2.15 6.43 10.48
C GLU A 29 -0.61 6.51 10.58
N MET A 30 0.13 6.21 9.51
CA MET A 30 1.59 6.39 9.48
C MET A 30 1.99 7.85 9.70
N VAL A 31 1.29 8.81 9.09
CA VAL A 31 1.55 10.24 9.33
C VAL A 31 1.23 10.62 10.78
N LYS A 32 0.10 10.16 11.33
CA LYS A 32 -0.27 10.41 12.74
C LYS A 32 0.75 9.84 13.74
N MET A 33 1.42 8.75 13.39
CA MET A 33 2.52 8.17 14.15
C MET A 33 3.85 8.95 14.03
N GLY A 34 3.88 10.06 13.29
CA GLY A 34 5.06 10.92 13.15
C GLY A 34 6.03 10.49 12.04
N HIS A 35 5.62 9.62 11.12
CA HIS A 35 6.41 9.32 9.93
C HIS A 35 6.24 10.40 8.86
N GLN A 36 7.30 10.66 8.10
CA GLN A 36 7.22 11.47 6.88
C GLN A 36 6.80 10.54 5.74
N VAL A 37 5.64 10.77 5.16
CA VAL A 37 5.07 9.87 4.17
C VAL A 37 4.99 10.52 2.81
N THR A 38 5.29 9.76 1.75
CA THR A 38 4.97 10.13 0.36
C THR A 38 4.05 9.04 -0.21
N LEU A 39 2.92 9.45 -0.79
CA LEU A 39 2.00 8.54 -1.45
C LEU A 39 2.16 8.63 -2.96
N ILE A 40 2.44 7.50 -3.62
CA ILE A 40 2.46 7.37 -5.08
C ILE A 40 1.17 6.67 -5.52
N ALA A 41 0.38 7.35 -6.34
CA ALA A 41 -0.92 6.85 -6.80
C ALA A 41 -1.27 7.33 -8.22
N GLY A 42 -2.41 6.91 -8.76
CA GLY A 42 -2.85 7.34 -10.10
C GLY A 42 -3.06 8.87 -10.19
N PRO A 43 -2.91 9.47 -11.38
CA PRO A 43 -3.19 10.89 -11.58
C PRO A 43 -4.56 11.33 -11.05
N GLY A 44 -4.59 12.49 -10.39
CA GLY A 44 -5.79 12.99 -9.70
C GLY A 44 -5.95 12.51 -8.25
N SER A 45 -5.02 11.69 -7.75
CA SER A 45 -4.98 11.32 -6.33
C SER A 45 -4.53 12.49 -5.45
N SER A 46 -5.00 12.50 -4.21
CA SER A 46 -4.69 13.52 -3.20
C SER A 46 -4.79 12.93 -1.79
N HIS A 47 -4.04 13.48 -0.84
CA HIS A 47 -4.14 13.12 0.56
C HIS A 47 -3.88 14.38 1.42
N PRO A 48 -4.68 14.63 2.47
CA PRO A 48 -4.62 15.91 3.19
C PRO A 48 -3.36 16.09 4.07
N MET A 49 -2.65 15.00 4.39
CA MET A 49 -1.58 15.00 5.39
C MET A 49 -0.19 14.65 4.85
N CYS A 50 -0.04 14.40 3.55
CA CYS A 50 1.26 14.02 2.99
C CYS A 50 1.43 14.50 1.53
N GLU A 51 2.67 14.45 1.05
CA GLU A 51 2.94 14.63 -0.37
C GLU A 51 2.30 13.48 -1.17
N VAL A 52 1.69 13.82 -2.31
CA VAL A 52 1.19 12.85 -3.27
C VAL A 52 1.89 13.06 -4.60
N ARG A 53 2.46 11.98 -5.14
CA ARG A 53 3.07 11.93 -6.47
C ARG A 53 2.26 11.00 -7.35
N HIS A 54 2.24 11.30 -8.65
CA HIS A 54 1.42 10.56 -9.59
C HIS A 54 2.25 9.64 -10.47
N ALA A 55 1.75 8.43 -10.69
CA ALA A 55 2.33 7.46 -11.61
C ALA A 55 1.24 6.55 -12.20
N VAL A 56 1.44 6.14 -13.44
CA VAL A 56 0.62 5.16 -14.17
C VAL A 56 1.46 3.93 -14.53
N THR A 57 2.74 4.14 -14.84
CA THR A 57 3.68 3.07 -15.25
C THR A 57 4.67 2.72 -14.13
N ASN A 58 5.35 1.58 -14.29
CA ASN A 58 6.40 1.16 -13.35
C ASN A 58 7.58 2.15 -13.33
N ASP A 59 7.94 2.72 -14.47
CA ASP A 59 9.06 3.67 -14.56
C ASP A 59 8.71 5.02 -13.93
N GLU A 60 7.49 5.50 -14.13
CA GLU A 60 6.97 6.68 -13.42
C GLU A 60 6.93 6.44 -11.91
N CYS A 61 6.45 5.26 -11.47
CA CYS A 61 6.43 4.92 -10.05
C CYS A 61 7.84 4.93 -9.46
N ARG A 62 8.83 4.35 -10.15
CA ARG A 62 10.22 4.34 -9.72
C ARG A 62 10.81 5.75 -9.65
N ALA A 63 10.55 6.57 -10.67
CA ALA A 63 11.01 7.96 -10.73
C ALA A 63 10.35 8.85 -9.67
N ALA A 64 9.11 8.53 -9.28
CA ALA A 64 8.38 9.26 -8.26
C ALA A 64 8.88 8.97 -6.83
N VAL A 65 9.64 7.91 -6.57
CA VAL A 65 10.17 7.63 -5.22
C VAL A 65 11.18 8.73 -4.79
N PRO A 66 10.96 9.42 -3.66
CA PRO A 66 11.93 10.37 -3.11
C PRO A 66 13.29 9.72 -2.84
N LYS A 67 14.38 10.44 -3.15
CA LYS A 67 15.76 9.93 -3.01
C LYS A 67 16.18 9.64 -1.57
N ASP A 68 15.49 10.24 -0.61
CA ASP A 68 15.71 10.10 0.83
C ASP A 68 14.70 9.14 1.50
N THR A 69 14.00 8.32 0.70
CA THR A 69 13.11 7.26 1.21
C THR A 69 13.91 6.23 2.02
N ASP A 70 13.45 5.90 3.23
CA ASP A 70 14.00 4.82 4.03
C ASP A 70 13.47 3.45 3.57
N ILE A 71 12.19 3.38 3.19
CA ILE A 71 11.51 2.16 2.75
C ILE A 71 10.36 2.46 1.79
N VAL A 72 10.18 1.60 0.77
CA VAL A 72 9.02 1.63 -0.14
C VAL A 72 8.06 0.49 0.21
N HIS A 73 6.81 0.82 0.52
CA HIS A 73 5.73 -0.13 0.73
C HIS A 73 4.88 -0.24 -0.52
N LEU A 74 5.12 -1.30 -1.29
CA LEU A 74 4.42 -1.60 -2.52
C LEU A 74 3.16 -2.42 -2.23
N HIS A 75 2.03 -1.97 -2.75
CA HIS A 75 0.79 -2.67 -2.52
C HIS A 75 0.14 -3.17 -3.83
N ALA A 76 0.33 -4.45 -4.14
CA ALA A 76 -0.03 -5.10 -5.40
C ALA A 76 0.62 -4.48 -6.68
N TRP A 77 1.45 -3.45 -6.54
CA TRP A 77 2.25 -2.88 -7.62
C TRP A 77 3.65 -3.49 -7.61
N LYS A 78 3.99 -4.25 -8.65
CA LYS A 78 5.23 -5.04 -8.73
C LYS A 78 6.32 -4.22 -9.43
N VAL A 79 6.91 -3.27 -8.71
CA VAL A 79 8.00 -2.40 -9.20
C VAL A 79 9.29 -2.72 -8.45
N GLU A 80 10.40 -2.76 -9.18
CA GLU A 80 11.73 -2.81 -8.56
C GLU A 80 12.25 -1.39 -8.34
N VAL A 81 12.73 -1.12 -7.13
CA VAL A 81 13.22 0.19 -6.68
C VAL A 81 14.54 0.01 -5.91
N PRO A 82 15.45 1.00 -5.93
CA PRO A 82 16.76 0.87 -5.29
C PRO A 82 16.72 1.10 -3.76
N PHE A 83 15.60 0.80 -3.11
CA PHE A 83 15.35 1.02 -1.68
C PHE A 83 14.88 -0.30 -1.05
N PRO A 84 15.02 -0.46 0.28
CA PRO A 84 14.34 -1.54 0.99
C PRO A 84 12.85 -1.53 0.66
N THR A 85 12.30 -2.70 0.34
CA THR A 85 10.87 -2.84 0.02
C THR A 85 10.15 -3.71 1.03
N LEU A 86 8.89 -3.34 1.31
CA LEU A 86 7.87 -4.25 1.83
C LEU A 86 6.78 -4.38 0.75
N ASN A 87 6.39 -5.61 0.42
CA ASN A 87 5.41 -5.89 -0.62
C ASN A 87 4.18 -6.55 -0.01
N THR A 88 3.00 -5.94 -0.15
CA THR A 88 1.74 -6.58 0.29
C THR A 88 1.00 -7.19 -0.88
N GLU A 89 0.88 -8.52 -0.87
CA GLU A 89 0.02 -9.26 -1.80
C GLU A 89 -1.44 -9.14 -1.37
N ARG A 90 -2.29 -8.74 -2.31
CA ARG A 90 -3.73 -8.51 -2.08
C ARG A 90 -4.62 -9.35 -2.98
N GLY A 91 -4.06 -9.94 -4.03
CA GLY A 91 -4.75 -10.90 -4.89
C GLY A 91 -4.32 -12.32 -4.59
N HIS A 92 -5.06 -13.29 -5.13
CA HIS A 92 -4.71 -14.70 -5.06
C HIS A 92 -3.90 -15.10 -6.30
N LEU A 93 -2.58 -15.09 -6.16
CA LEU A 93 -1.61 -15.37 -7.23
C LEU A 93 -0.49 -16.30 -6.73
N PRO A 94 -0.81 -17.55 -6.34
CA PRO A 94 0.17 -18.49 -5.78
C PRO A 94 1.41 -18.65 -6.68
N ASP A 95 1.19 -18.79 -7.98
CA ASP A 95 2.24 -19.09 -8.96
C ASP A 95 2.99 -17.85 -9.48
N TYR A 96 2.67 -16.65 -9.00
CA TYR A 96 3.36 -15.45 -9.44
C TYR A 96 4.82 -15.46 -8.95
N PRO A 97 5.82 -15.32 -9.85
CA PRO A 97 7.21 -15.19 -9.47
C PRO A 97 7.39 -13.87 -8.70
N ARG A 98 7.89 -13.96 -7.47
CA ARG A 98 8.09 -12.82 -6.55
C ARG A 98 9.58 -12.50 -6.43
N PRO A 99 10.19 -11.79 -7.39
CA PRO A 99 11.62 -11.48 -7.37
C PRO A 99 11.99 -10.47 -6.27
N GLN A 100 11.05 -9.62 -5.84
CA GLN A 100 11.29 -8.68 -4.75
C GLN A 100 11.37 -9.39 -3.39
N PRO A 101 12.24 -8.95 -2.47
CA PRO A 101 12.27 -9.48 -1.10
C PRO A 101 11.09 -8.96 -0.26
N ASN A 102 10.89 -9.55 0.92
CA ASN A 102 9.96 -9.10 1.98
C ASN A 102 8.49 -8.95 1.53
N TRP A 103 7.76 -10.06 1.61
CA TRP A 103 6.33 -10.10 1.31
C TRP A 103 5.48 -10.27 2.57
N SER A 104 4.37 -9.55 2.62
CA SER A 104 3.30 -9.72 3.60
C SER A 104 1.99 -10.03 2.89
N PHE A 105 1.18 -10.88 3.51
CA PHE A 105 -0.12 -11.30 3.02
C PHE A 105 -1.22 -10.81 3.97
N ILE A 106 -2.46 -10.71 3.50
CA ILE A 106 -3.56 -10.13 4.28
C ILE A 106 -4.17 -11.07 5.35
N SER A 107 -3.75 -12.33 5.40
CA SER A 107 -4.17 -13.30 6.44
C SER A 107 -3.24 -14.51 6.49
N ALA A 108 -3.33 -15.29 7.57
CA ALA A 108 -2.58 -16.54 7.71
C ALA A 108 -2.88 -17.52 6.56
N ARG A 109 -4.17 -17.72 6.24
CA ARG A 109 -4.58 -18.60 5.12
C ARG A 109 -4.09 -18.05 3.78
N HIS A 110 -4.11 -16.73 3.60
CA HIS A 110 -3.61 -16.12 2.38
C HIS A 110 -2.11 -16.34 2.21
N ALA A 111 -1.32 -16.22 3.28
CA ALA A 111 0.11 -16.52 3.25
C ALA A 111 0.36 -18.01 2.93
N GLU A 112 -0.36 -18.91 3.59
CA GLU A 112 -0.23 -20.36 3.40
C GLU A 112 -0.51 -20.77 1.95
N LEU A 113 -1.59 -20.24 1.36
CA LEU A 113 -1.95 -20.47 -0.04
C LEU A 113 -0.88 -20.00 -1.03
N HIS A 114 0.04 -19.14 -0.60
CA HIS A 114 1.18 -18.66 -1.38
C HIS A 114 2.52 -19.29 -0.96
N GLY A 115 2.51 -20.32 -0.09
CA GLY A 115 3.72 -20.94 0.42
C GLY A 115 4.55 -20.02 1.33
N ARG A 116 3.88 -19.14 2.09
CA ARG A 116 4.48 -18.11 2.94
C ARG A 116 3.90 -18.16 4.36
N LYS A 117 4.55 -17.46 5.29
CA LYS A 117 4.17 -17.43 6.72
C LYS A 117 3.94 -16.02 7.27
N THR A 118 4.41 -14.99 6.57
CA THR A 118 4.34 -13.59 7.00
C THR A 118 3.02 -12.98 6.58
N PHE A 119 2.27 -12.40 7.52
CA PHE A 119 1.02 -11.73 7.21
C PHE A 119 0.75 -10.61 8.20
N VAL A 120 -0.03 -9.63 7.74
CA VAL A 120 -0.60 -8.57 8.57
C VAL A 120 -2.05 -8.40 8.12
N TYR A 121 -2.98 -8.47 9.06
CA TYR A 121 -4.40 -8.24 8.75
C TYR A 121 -4.62 -6.80 8.31
N ASN A 122 -5.57 -6.62 7.41
CA ASN A 122 -6.03 -5.30 7.01
C ASN A 122 -6.61 -4.55 8.22
N GLY A 123 -6.07 -3.37 8.51
CA GLY A 123 -6.67 -2.44 9.47
C GLY A 123 -7.96 -1.84 8.93
N PHE A 124 -8.86 -1.44 9.83
CA PHE A 124 -10.15 -0.83 9.51
C PHE A 124 -10.37 0.39 10.42
N PRO A 125 -10.64 1.58 9.87
CA PRO A 125 -10.84 2.79 10.67
C PRO A 125 -12.25 2.81 11.24
N VAL A 126 -12.38 2.32 12.48
CA VAL A 126 -13.68 2.23 13.17
C VAL A 126 -14.38 3.59 13.29
N ASP A 127 -13.63 4.69 13.36
CA ASP A 127 -14.19 6.04 13.47
C ASP A 127 -14.82 6.55 12.16
N ALA A 128 -14.47 5.96 11.02
CA ALA A 128 -14.99 6.34 9.70
C ALA A 128 -16.31 5.64 9.34
N TYR A 129 -16.75 4.69 10.18
CA TYR A 129 -17.92 3.86 9.91
C TYR A 129 -18.84 3.78 11.12
N ARG A 130 -20.16 3.76 10.88
CA ARG A 130 -21.10 3.40 11.93
C ARG A 130 -21.00 1.89 12.17
N LEU A 131 -20.55 1.51 13.36
CA LEU A 131 -20.61 0.13 13.82
C LEU A 131 -22.00 -0.16 14.40
N ALA A 132 -22.57 -1.31 14.03
CA ALA A 132 -23.84 -1.78 14.55
C ALA A 132 -23.71 -3.27 14.96
N PRO A 133 -24.40 -3.71 16.02
CA PRO A 133 -24.36 -5.11 16.46
C PRO A 133 -25.07 -6.06 15.48
N SER A 134 -25.88 -5.53 14.56
CA SER A 134 -26.57 -6.26 13.50
C SER A 134 -26.45 -5.53 12.16
N LYS A 135 -26.65 -6.27 11.06
CA LYS A 135 -26.71 -5.71 9.71
C LYS A 135 -27.90 -4.77 9.52
#